data_AF-A0A2P5GVG6-F1
#
_entry.id   AF-A0A2P5GVG6-F1
#
_cell.length_a   1.000
_cell.length_b   1.000
_cell.length_c   1.000
_cell.angle_alpha   90.00
_cell.angle_beta   90.00
_cell.angle_gamma   90.00
#
_symmetry.space_group_name_H-M   'P 1'
#
loop_
_entity.id
_entity.type
_entity.pdbx_description
1 polymer ?
#
loop_
_entity_poly.entity_id
_entity_poly.type
_entity_poly.pdbx_seq_one_letter_code
_entity_poly.pdbx_strand_id
1 'polypeptide(L)' 'MKIIKLDQIGHVEKQGQFGWEPSVIYEPIYIMAENIESFYYAGNTYMKMRSGGVIKVKESVDQILALLGAA' A
#
# COMPACT_ATOMS: atom_id res chain seq x y z
N MET A 1 -17.35 9.71 -5.60
CA MET A 1 -15.95 9.83 -5.14
C MET A 1 -15.77 9.00 -3.88
N LYS A 2 -15.04 7.89 -3.96
CA LYS A 2 -14.82 6.97 -2.84
C LYS A 2 -13.36 7.04 -2.43
N ILE A 3 -13.10 7.37 -1.17
CA ILE A 3 -11.76 7.41 -0.59
C ILE A 3 -11.60 6.14 0.25
N ILE A 4 -10.49 5.45 0.07
CA ILE A 4 -10.11 4.29 0.89
C ILE A 4 -8.82 4.60 1.64
N LYS A 5 -8.77 4.13 2.88
CA LYS A 5 -7.54 4.15 3.70
C LYS A 5 -6.81 2.84 3.48
N LEU A 6 -5.52 2.91 3.23
CA LEU A 6 -4.63 1.77 3.10
C LEU A 6 -3.34 2.02 3.87
N ASP A 7 -2.61 0.96 4.19
CA ASP A 7 -1.31 1.05 4.85
C ASP A 7 -0.19 0.75 3.83
N GLN A 8 0.47 1.82 3.36
CA GLN A 8 1.60 1.72 2.46
C GLN A 8 2.83 1.15 3.18
N ILE A 9 3.49 0.20 2.52
CA ILE A 9 4.73 -0.39 3.00
C ILE A 9 5.87 0.57 2.69
N GLY A 10 6.41 1.17 3.76
CA GLY A 10 7.64 1.97 3.72
C GLY A 10 8.83 1.14 4.22
N HIS A 11 9.97 1.30 3.56
CA HIS A 11 11.24 0.77 4.03
C HIS A 11 12.06 1.94 4.59
N VAL A 12 12.42 1.85 5.87
CA VAL A 12 13.22 2.87 6.56
C VAL A 12 14.41 2.21 7.22
N GLU A 13 15.42 3.01 7.52
CA GLU A 13 16.51 2.61 8.40
C GLU A 13 16.30 3.25 9.77
N LYS A 14 16.35 2.45 10.83
CA LYS A 14 16.27 2.92 12.22
C LYS A 14 17.62 2.73 12.90
N GLN A 15 17.98 3.61 13.81
CA GLN A 15 19.20 3.47 14.57
C GLN A 15 19.05 2.34 15.61
N GLY A 16 19.76 1.23 15.38
CA GLY A 16 19.86 0.09 16.29
C GLY A 16 21.09 0.19 17.19
N GLN A 17 21.34 -0.87 17.96
CA GLN A 17 22.44 -0.93 18.94
C GLN A 17 23.82 -0.90 18.26
N PHE A 18 23.92 -1.43 17.04
CA PHE A 18 25.20 -1.62 16.32
C PHE A 18 25.28 -0.83 15.00
N GLY A 19 24.30 0.02 14.69
CA GLY A 19 24.25 0.77 13.44
C GLY A 19 22.83 0.94 12.91
N TRP A 20 22.71 1.38 11.66
CA TRP A 20 21.42 1.49 10.97
C TRP A 20 20.89 0.09 10.62
N GLU A 21 19.66 -0.20 11.02
CA GLU A 21 18.99 -1.46 10.77
C GLU A 21 17.76 -1.23 9.89
N PRO A 22 17.54 -2.06 8.85
CA PRO A 22 16.35 -1.95 8.02
C PRO A 22 15.11 -2.30 8.84
N SER A 23 14.06 -1.50 8.69
CA SER A 23 12.76 -1.69 9.31
C SER A 23 11.67 -1.42 8.29
N VAL A 24 10.58 -2.18 8.39
CA VAL A 24 9.35 -1.91 7.64
C VAL A 24 8.46 -1.05 8.51
N ILE A 25 7.90 0.01 7.93
CA ILE A 25 6.82 0.79 8.52
C ILE A 25 5.58 0.69 7.65
N TYR A 26 4.43 0.93 8.28
CA TYR A 26 3.14 0.97 7.63
C TYR A 26 2.62 2.39 7.73
N GLU A 27 2.71 3.12 6.62
CA GLU A 27 2.27 4.52 6.54
C GLU A 27 0.81 4.57 6.09
N PRO A 28 -0.11 5.14 6.89
CA PRO A 28 -1.50 5.26 6.49
C PRO A 28 -1.64 6.28 5.37
N ILE A 29 -2.15 5.84 4.23
CA ILE A 29 -2.42 6.65 3.05
C ILE A 29 -3.91 6.67 2.71
N TYR A 30 -4.34 7.74 2.06
CA TYR A 30 -5.73 7.92 1.63
C TYR A 30 -5.74 8.11 0.13
N ILE A 31 -6.37 7.19 -0.59
CA ILE A 31 -6.42 7.23 -2.05
C ILE A 31 -7.87 7.29 -2.53
N MET A 32 -8.09 8.05 -3.60
CA MET A 32 -9.34 8.00 -4.34
C MET A 32 -9.36 6.70 -5.15
N ALA A 33 -10.40 5.88 -4.96
CA ALA A 33 -10.55 4.58 -5.62
C ALA A 33 -10.45 4.66 -7.16
N GLU A 34 -10.97 5.75 -7.72
CA GLU A 34 -10.95 6.06 -9.16
C GLU A 34 -9.56 6.34 -9.75
N ASN A 35 -8.56 6.59 -8.89
CA ASN A 35 -7.16 6.74 -9.29
C ASN A 35 -6.40 5.41 -9.33
N ILE A 36 -7.01 4.30 -8.90
CA ILE A 36 -6.42 2.96 -9.02
C ILE A 36 -6.62 2.49 -10.46
N GLU A 37 -5.53 2.16 -11.14
CA GLU A 37 -5.55 1.61 -12.50
C GLU A 37 -5.67 0.09 -12.46
N SER A 38 -4.86 -0.57 -11.64
CA SER A 38 -4.87 -2.02 -11.44
C SER A 38 -4.11 -2.40 -10.18
N PHE A 39 -4.19 -3.66 -9.76
CA PHE A 39 -3.38 -4.21 -8.69
C PHE A 39 -3.09 -5.70 -8.89
N TYR A 40 -2.01 -6.18 -8.28
CA TYR A 40 -1.62 -7.59 -8.32
C TYR A 40 -0.90 -8.00 -7.03
N TYR A 41 -0.89 -9.30 -6.76
CA TYR A 41 -0.24 -9.87 -5.57
C TYR A 41 1.08 -10.58 -5.93
N ALA A 42 2.15 -10.20 -5.23
CA ALA A 42 3.48 -10.83 -5.34
C ALA A 42 4.16 -10.89 -3.96
N GLY A 43 3.48 -11.52 -2.99
CA GLY A 43 3.86 -11.56 -1.57
C GLY A 43 3.46 -10.30 -0.78
N ASN A 44 3.25 -9.19 -1.47
CA ASN A 44 2.49 -8.03 -1.00
C ASN A 44 1.60 -7.55 -2.16
N THR A 45 0.64 -6.69 -1.87
CA THR A 45 -0.21 -6.12 -2.92
C THR A 45 0.44 -4.88 -3.51
N TYR A 46 0.64 -4.90 -4.83
CA TYR A 46 1.13 -3.76 -5.60
C TYR A 46 -0.05 -3.12 -6.30
N MET A 47 -0.25 -1.82 -6.09
CA MET A 47 -1.27 -1.03 -6.76
C MET A 47 -0.62 -0.07 -7.74
N LYS A 48 -1.05 -0.15 -8.99
CA LYS A 48 -0.71 0.79 -10.04
C LYS A 48 -1.74 1.91 -10.04
N MET A 49 -1.25 3.14 -9.91
CA MET A 49 -2.05 4.36 -9.94
C MET A 49 -2.13 4.89 -11.37
N ARG A 50 -3.22 5.58 -11.71
CA ARG A 50 -3.41 6.24 -13.02
C ARG A 50 -2.32 7.27 -13.35
N SER A 51 -1.65 7.81 -12.32
CA SER A 51 -0.49 8.69 -12.51
C SER A 51 0.76 7.96 -13.04
N GLY A 52 0.73 6.63 -13.15
CA GLY A 52 1.88 5.79 -13.48
C GLY A 52 2.70 5.34 -12.28
N GLY A 53 2.44 5.88 -11.08
CA GLY A 53 3.10 5.44 -9.85
C GLY A 53 2.64 4.06 -9.40
N VAL A 54 3.52 3.31 -8.74
CA VAL A 54 3.20 2.04 -8.11
C VAL A 54 3.46 2.15 -6.61
N ILE A 55 2.47 1.79 -5.81
CA ILE A 55 2.61 1.73 -4.36
C ILE A 55 2.38 0.30 -3.87
N LYS A 56 3.11 -0.06 -2.83
CA LYS A 56 3.03 -1.37 -2.20
C LYS A 56 2.27 -1.22 -0.89
N VAL A 57 1.25 -2.03 -0.67
CA VAL A 57 0.38 -1.95 0.50
C VAL A 57 0.32 -3.26 1.26
N LYS A 58 -0.04 -3.17 2.54
CA LYS A 58 -0.17 -4.30 3.46
C LYS A 58 -1.44 -5.10 3.19
N GLU A 59 -2.51 -4.45 2.74
CA GLU A 59 -3.81 -5.07 2.52
C GLU A 59 -3.75 -6.14 1.43
N SER A 60 -4.51 -7.21 1.61
CA SER A 60 -4.72 -8.21 0.57
C SER A 60 -5.65 -7.70 -0.52
N VAL A 61 -5.66 -8.39 -1.66
CA VAL A 61 -6.60 -8.10 -2.76
C VAL A 61 -8.05 -8.14 -2.28
N ASP A 62 -8.44 -9.14 -1.48
CA ASP A 62 -9.82 -9.28 -0.99
C ASP A 62 -10.22 -8.13 -0.06
N GLN A 63 -9.30 -7.67 0.80
CA GLN A 63 -9.52 -6.51 1.66
C GLN A 63 -9.72 -5.24 0.83
N ILE A 64 -8.92 -5.05 -0.23
CA ILE A 64 -9.08 -3.92 -1.14
C ILE A 64 -10.41 -4.01 -1.87
N LEU A 65 -10.81 -5.17 -2.38
CA LEU A 65 -12.11 -5.36 -3.05
C LEU A 65 -13.28 -5.07 -2.11
N ALA A 66 -13.21 -5.51 -0.85
CA ALA A 66 -14.21 -5.18 0.16
C ALA A 66 -14.25 -3.66 0.44
N LEU A 67 -13.10 -3.01 0.57
CA LEU A 67 -13.00 -1.56 0.70
C LEU A 67 -13.59 -0.85 -0.52
N LEU A 68 -13.41 -1.40 -1.73
CA LEU A 68 -13.98 -0.88 -2.97
C LEU A 68 -15.48 -1.16 -3.11
N GLY A 69 -16.03 -2.11 -2.36
CA GLY A 69 -17.44 -2.53 -2.45
C GLY A 69 -17.70 -3.44 -3.65
N ALA A 70 -16.68 -4.19 -4.07
CA ALA A 70 -16.71 -5.14 -5.19
C ALA A 70 -16.58 -6.60 -4.72
N ALA A 71 -16.85 -6.86 -3.43
CA ALA A 71 -16.82 -8.17 -2.80
C ALA A 71 -18.21 -8.84 -2.83
#